data_AF-A0A6N6KNU1-F1
#
_entry.id   AF-A0A6N6KNU1-F1
#
_cell.length_a   1.000
_cell.length_b   1.000
_cell.length_c   1.000
_cell.angle_alpha   90.00
_cell.angle_beta   90.00
_cell.angle_gamma   90.00
#
_symmetry.space_group_name_H-M   'P 1'
#
loop_
_entity.id
_entity.type
_entity.pdbx_description
1 polymer ?
#
loop_
_entity_poly.entity_id
_entity_poly.type
_entity_poly.pdbx_seq_one_letter_code
_entity_poly.pdbx_strand_id
1 'polypeptide(L)'
;IVATGFLLRAVGGAFAIGVAVSPWLFICTLMLALLLVFGKRRHEVATLRAEAKNHRKCLKDYNLPFLDGLMFVSAGAAIVTYSLYTMAEDVVARFGTEWLMATTPLVIYGVFRYLYLVYIKQKGGDPTKMMIRDKAFMINGLIYAATVIMILILSKSYTP
;
A
#
# COMPACT_ATOMS: atom_id res chain seq x y z
N ILE A 1 -12.14 -6.64 -11.04
CA ILE A 1 -13.22 -5.73 -10.58
C ILE A 1 -12.81 -4.91 -9.35
N VAL A 2 -12.49 -5.50 -8.18
CA VAL A 2 -12.11 -4.70 -6.98
C VAL A 2 -10.78 -3.95 -7.14
N ALA A 3 -9.72 -4.60 -7.66
CA ALA A 3 -8.43 -3.96 -7.91
C ALA A 3 -8.53 -2.83 -8.95
N THR A 4 -9.30 -3.07 -10.02
CA THR A 4 -9.62 -2.07 -11.06
C THR A 4 -10.35 -0.84 -10.48
N GLY A 5 -11.24 -1.04 -9.50
CA GLY A 5 -11.94 0.06 -8.82
C GLY A 5 -11.03 0.91 -7.94
N PHE A 6 -10.01 0.32 -7.30
CA PHE A 6 -9.00 1.08 -6.56
C PHE A 6 -8.11 1.90 -7.50
N LEU A 7 -7.70 1.32 -8.62
CA LEU A 7 -6.97 2.01 -9.69
C LEU A 7 -7.74 3.21 -10.25
N LEU A 8 -9.01 3.02 -10.62
CA LEU A 8 -9.86 4.10 -11.14
C LEU A 8 -10.05 5.22 -10.11
N ARG A 9 -10.11 4.89 -8.82
CA ARG A 9 -10.19 5.89 -7.75
C ARG A 9 -8.88 6.65 -7.56
N ALA A 10 -7.74 5.98 -7.67
CA ALA A 10 -6.42 6.62 -7.60
C ALA A 10 -6.17 7.54 -8.80
N VAL A 11 -6.47 7.06 -10.02
CA VAL A 11 -6.36 7.85 -11.26
C VAL A 11 -7.35 9.00 -11.25
N GLY A 12 -8.60 8.76 -10.82
CA GLY A 12 -9.61 9.82 -10.68
C GLY A 12 -9.21 10.88 -9.65
N GLY A 13 -8.58 10.47 -8.54
CA GLY A 13 -8.01 11.40 -7.56
C GLY A 13 -6.89 12.25 -8.15
N ALA A 14 -5.95 11.64 -8.88
CA ALA A 14 -4.88 12.39 -9.53
C ALA A 14 -5.38 13.36 -10.61
N PHE A 15 -6.39 12.93 -11.39
CA PHE A 15 -7.04 13.78 -12.39
C PHE A 15 -7.77 14.96 -11.74
N ALA A 16 -8.45 14.73 -10.61
CA ALA A 16 -9.15 15.79 -9.87
C ALA A 16 -8.20 16.85 -9.28
N ILE A 17 -6.93 16.49 -9.01
CA ILE A 17 -5.92 17.41 -8.44
C ILE A 17 -5.08 18.05 -9.57
N GLY A 18 -5.29 17.69 -10.85
CA GLY A 18 -4.57 18.25 -11.99
C GLY A 18 -3.08 17.91 -12.03
N VAL A 19 -2.69 16.78 -11.42
CA VAL A 19 -1.30 16.41 -11.20
C VAL A 19 -0.92 15.23 -12.10
N ALA A 20 0.14 15.41 -12.90
CA ALA A 20 0.77 14.29 -13.61
C ALA A 20 1.26 13.26 -12.58
N VAL A 21 0.75 12.03 -12.69
CA VAL A 21 1.11 10.92 -11.80
C VAL A 21 2.46 10.37 -12.25
N SER A 22 3.44 10.34 -11.35
CA SER A 22 4.70 9.64 -11.63
C SER A 22 4.39 8.16 -11.92
N PRO A 23 4.90 7.58 -13.02
CA PRO A 23 4.67 6.17 -13.36
C PRO A 23 5.00 5.21 -12.22
N TRP A 24 6.04 5.52 -11.44
CA TRP A 24 6.45 4.76 -10.27
C TRP A 24 5.40 4.75 -9.16
N LEU A 25 4.80 5.90 -8.87
CA LEU A 25 3.75 6.04 -7.86
C LEU A 25 2.47 5.31 -8.28
N PHE A 26 2.17 5.31 -9.58
CA PHE A 26 1.04 4.56 -10.14
C PHE A 26 1.22 3.04 -9.90
N ILE A 27 2.39 2.50 -10.23
CA ILE A 27 2.68 1.08 -10.01
C ILE A 27 2.69 0.76 -8.51
N CYS A 28 3.27 1.61 -7.67
CA CYS A 28 3.24 1.43 -6.21
C CYS A 28 1.80 1.33 -5.69
N THR A 29 0.93 2.25 -6.11
CA THR A 29 -0.48 2.25 -5.71
C THR A 29 -1.21 0.99 -6.18
N LEU A 30 -0.94 0.52 -7.40
CA LEU A 30 -1.46 -0.74 -7.92
C LEU A 30 -1.03 -1.93 -7.05
N MET A 31 0.26 -2.02 -6.72
CA MET A 31 0.82 -3.11 -5.92
C MET A 31 0.24 -3.11 -4.50
N LEU A 32 0.08 -1.94 -3.87
CA LEU A 32 -0.59 -1.80 -2.57
C LEU A 32 -2.06 -2.22 -2.64
N ALA A 33 -2.80 -1.82 -3.69
CA ALA A 33 -4.19 -2.24 -3.86
C ALA A 33 -4.30 -3.76 -4.01
N LEU A 34 -3.41 -4.38 -4.78
CA LEU A 34 -3.33 -5.83 -4.93
C LEU A 34 -3.02 -6.52 -3.59
N LEU A 35 -2.06 -5.99 -2.83
CA LEU A 35 -1.71 -6.49 -1.50
C LEU A 35 -2.94 -6.53 -0.56
N LEU A 36 -3.74 -5.45 -0.54
CA LEU A 36 -4.97 -5.39 0.27
C LEU A 36 -6.04 -6.40 -0.21
N VAL A 37 -6.22 -6.53 -1.52
CA VAL A 37 -7.18 -7.47 -2.11
C VAL A 37 -6.78 -8.91 -1.79
N PHE A 38 -5.50 -9.27 -1.93
CA PHE A 38 -5.01 -10.61 -1.63
C PHE A 38 -5.09 -10.92 -0.14
N GLY A 39 -4.78 -9.97 0.75
CA GLY A 39 -4.96 -10.16 2.19
C GLY A 39 -6.41 -10.43 2.58
N LYS A 40 -7.38 -9.74 1.96
CA LYS A 40 -8.80 -10.03 2.14
C LYS A 40 -9.17 -11.43 1.64
N ARG A 41 -8.69 -11.82 0.46
CA ARG A 41 -8.95 -13.15 -0.11
C ARG A 41 -8.36 -14.26 0.75
N ARG A 42 -7.15 -14.07 1.26
CA ARG A 42 -6.49 -14.98 2.19
C ARG A 42 -7.32 -15.17 3.46
N HIS A 43 -7.83 -14.09 4.04
CA HIS A 43 -8.68 -14.17 5.22
C HIS A 43 -10.00 -14.91 4.93
N GLU A 44 -10.66 -14.62 3.82
CA GLU A 44 -11.87 -15.37 3.40
C GLU A 44 -11.57 -16.88 3.30
N VAL A 45 -10.47 -17.29 2.65
CA VAL A 45 -10.06 -18.70 2.53
C VAL A 45 -9.68 -19.32 3.88
N ALA A 46 -9.01 -18.58 4.76
CA ALA A 46 -8.60 -19.07 6.08
C ALA A 46 -9.79 -19.28 7.03
N THR A 47 -10.78 -18.37 7.00
CA THR A 47 -11.95 -18.41 7.89
C THR A 47 -13.02 -19.38 7.40
N LEU A 48 -13.21 -19.53 6.08
CA LEU A 48 -14.30 -20.32 5.51
C LEU A 48 -13.98 -21.82 5.33
N ARG A 49 -12.90 -22.38 5.90
CA ARG A 49 -12.42 -23.76 5.64
C ARG A 49 -13.51 -24.86 5.61
N ALA A 50 -14.62 -24.75 6.37
CA ALA A 50 -15.74 -25.70 6.35
C ALA A 50 -16.94 -25.30 5.47
N GLU A 51 -17.24 -24.00 5.30
CA GLU A 51 -18.42 -23.49 4.59
C GLU A 51 -18.10 -22.82 3.22
N ALA A 52 -16.82 -22.69 2.86
CA ALA A 52 -16.33 -22.00 1.66
C ALA A 52 -16.94 -22.54 0.36
N LYS A 53 -17.25 -23.84 0.32
CA LYS A 53 -17.84 -24.49 -0.86
C LYS A 53 -19.21 -23.91 -1.24
N ASN A 54 -19.94 -23.32 -0.29
CA ASN A 54 -21.32 -22.88 -0.49
C ASN A 54 -21.50 -21.38 -0.75
N HIS A 55 -20.46 -20.55 -0.61
CA HIS A 55 -20.61 -19.08 -0.71
C HIS A 55 -20.07 -18.45 -2.01
N ARG A 56 -18.95 -18.91 -2.59
CA ARG A 56 -18.45 -18.40 -3.89
C ARG A 56 -17.66 -19.44 -4.69
N LYS A 57 -18.12 -19.76 -5.91
CA LYS A 57 -17.46 -20.72 -6.84
C LYS A 57 -15.97 -20.41 -7.10
N CYS A 58 -15.58 -19.13 -7.19
CA CYS A 58 -14.19 -18.73 -7.44
C CYS A 58 -13.20 -18.96 -6.29
N LEU A 59 -13.65 -19.32 -5.08
CA LEU A 59 -12.74 -19.56 -3.95
C LEU A 59 -12.18 -20.98 -3.91
N LYS A 60 -12.72 -21.90 -4.73
CA LYS A 60 -12.32 -23.31 -4.75
C LYS A 60 -10.88 -23.53 -5.24
N ASP A 61 -10.37 -22.63 -6.08
CA ASP A 61 -9.08 -22.83 -6.76
C ASP A 61 -7.90 -22.15 -6.04
N TYR A 62 -8.17 -21.36 -5.00
CA TYR A 62 -7.13 -20.66 -4.25
C TYR A 62 -6.69 -21.46 -3.02
N ASN A 63 -5.39 -21.74 -2.93
CA ASN A 63 -4.77 -22.23 -1.71
C ASN A 63 -4.03 -21.10 -0.97
N LEU A 64 -3.82 -21.27 0.35
CA LEU A 64 -3.15 -20.28 1.18
C LEU A 64 -1.70 -20.00 0.71
N PRO A 65 -0.85 -21.00 0.42
CA PRO A 65 0.52 -20.76 -0.05
C PRO A 65 0.61 -19.88 -1.32
N PHE A 66 -0.32 -20.06 -2.26
CA PHE A 66 -0.36 -19.27 -3.49
C PHE A 66 -0.72 -17.81 -3.20
N LEU A 67 -1.75 -17.58 -2.37
CA LEU A 67 -2.12 -16.22 -1.94
C LEU A 67 -1.00 -15.56 -1.14
N ASP A 68 -0.28 -16.34 -0.34
CA ASP A 68 0.86 -15.85 0.43
C ASP A 68 1.98 -15.38 -0.50
N GLY A 69 2.31 -16.16 -1.54
CA GLY A 69 3.26 -15.77 -2.58
C GLY A 69 2.86 -14.48 -3.30
N LEU A 70 1.59 -14.35 -3.71
CA LEU A 70 1.10 -13.13 -4.36
C LEU A 70 1.18 -11.90 -3.44
N MET A 71 0.92 -12.08 -2.14
CA MET A 71 1.06 -11.01 -1.15
C MET A 71 2.52 -10.56 -1.01
N PHE A 72 3.48 -11.49 -0.92
CA PHE A 72 4.89 -11.12 -0.79
C PHE A 72 5.45 -10.45 -2.04
N VAL A 73 5.10 -10.95 -3.24
CA VAL A 73 5.47 -10.31 -4.51
C VAL A 73 4.92 -8.88 -4.58
N SER A 74 3.64 -8.70 -4.23
CA SER A 74 3.00 -7.37 -4.23
C SER A 74 3.64 -6.42 -3.21
N ALA A 75 3.95 -6.93 -2.01
CA ALA A 75 4.61 -6.16 -0.96
C ALA A 75 6.02 -5.71 -1.37
N GLY A 76 6.83 -6.61 -1.93
CA GLY A 76 8.16 -6.29 -2.44
C GLY A 76 8.11 -5.27 -3.58
N ALA A 77 7.22 -5.49 -4.56
CA ALA A 77 7.03 -4.57 -5.67
C ALA A 77 6.57 -3.18 -5.21
N ALA A 78 5.67 -3.07 -4.22
CA ALA A 78 5.25 -1.80 -3.64
C ALA A 78 6.41 -1.04 -2.99
N ILE A 79 7.24 -1.74 -2.20
CA ILE A 79 8.41 -1.12 -1.54
C ILE A 79 9.41 -0.64 -2.60
N VAL A 80 9.77 -1.47 -3.57
CA VAL A 80 10.74 -1.12 -4.62
C VAL A 80 10.25 0.06 -5.45
N THR A 81 8.99 0.03 -5.89
CA THR A 81 8.43 1.10 -6.73
C THR A 81 8.25 2.40 -5.96
N TYR A 82 7.98 2.35 -4.65
CA TYR A 82 8.01 3.54 -3.80
C TYR A 82 9.43 4.11 -3.66
N SER A 83 10.43 3.26 -3.42
CA SER A 83 11.83 3.71 -3.35
C SER A 83 12.27 4.37 -4.66
N LEU A 84 11.95 3.76 -5.80
CA LEU A 84 12.23 4.33 -7.12
C LEU A 84 11.51 5.68 -7.31
N TYR A 85 10.24 5.79 -6.89
CA TYR A 85 9.52 7.06 -6.89
C TYR A 85 10.26 8.15 -6.09
N THR A 86 10.73 7.84 -4.88
CA THR A 86 11.42 8.84 -4.04
C THR A 86 12.76 9.30 -4.58
N MET A 87 13.37 8.54 -5.50
CA MET A 87 14.69 8.82 -6.10
C MET A 87 14.58 9.30 -7.56
N ALA A 88 13.38 9.36 -8.13
CA ALA A 88 13.20 9.71 -9.53
C ALA A 88 13.46 11.21 -9.75
N GLU A 89 14.22 11.54 -10.79
CA GLU A 89 14.64 12.92 -11.08
C GLU A 89 13.45 13.86 -11.29
N ASP A 90 12.37 13.39 -11.91
CA ASP A 90 11.12 14.15 -12.10
C ASP A 90 10.47 14.51 -10.75
N VAL A 91 10.56 13.61 -9.78
CA VAL A 91 10.02 13.79 -8.43
C VAL A 91 10.90 14.75 -7.63
N VAL A 92 12.23 14.57 -7.67
CA VAL A 92 13.18 15.47 -7.00
C VAL A 92 13.05 16.89 -7.54
N ALA A 93 13.01 17.07 -8.87
CA ALA A 93 12.85 18.38 -9.49
C ALA A 93 11.51 19.03 -9.13
N ARG A 94 10.44 18.23 -9.04
CA ARG A 94 9.09 18.72 -8.73
C ARG A 94 8.93 19.14 -7.28
N PHE A 95 9.54 18.40 -6.34
CA PHE A 95 9.44 18.68 -4.90
C PHE A 95 10.62 19.47 -4.36
N GLY A 96 11.64 19.75 -5.17
CA GLY A 96 12.83 20.51 -4.78
C GLY A 96 13.65 19.86 -3.67
N THR A 97 13.63 18.52 -3.56
CA THR A 97 14.27 17.81 -2.44
C THR A 97 14.52 16.33 -2.74
N GLU A 98 15.71 15.85 -2.40
CA GLU A 98 16.09 14.43 -2.45
C GLU A 98 15.72 13.67 -1.15
N TRP A 99 15.35 14.41 -0.10
CA TRP A 99 15.12 13.86 1.23
C TRP A 99 13.84 13.02 1.35
N LEU A 100 13.00 12.97 0.30
CA LEU A 100 11.84 12.09 0.22
C LEU A 100 12.19 10.62 0.47
N MET A 101 13.40 10.18 0.11
CA MET A 101 13.90 8.83 0.38
C MET A 101 13.91 8.47 1.88
N ALA A 102 14.03 9.46 2.78
CA ALA A 102 13.98 9.24 4.23
C ALA A 102 12.63 8.67 4.71
N THR A 103 11.58 8.75 3.90
CA THR A 103 10.26 8.17 4.21
C THR A 103 10.16 6.67 3.88
N THR A 104 11.10 6.12 3.12
CA THR A 104 11.11 4.72 2.68
C THR A 104 11.09 3.72 3.85
N PRO A 105 11.88 3.88 4.93
CA PRO A 105 11.80 2.99 6.10
C PRO A 105 10.41 2.94 6.74
N LEU A 106 9.68 4.06 6.74
CA LEU A 106 8.31 4.12 7.30
C LEU A 106 7.31 3.37 6.42
N VAL A 107 7.49 3.42 5.10
CA VAL A 107 6.67 2.63 4.15
C VAL A 107 6.96 1.14 4.30
N ILE A 108 8.23 0.75 4.41
CA ILE A 108 8.64 -0.63 4.68
C ILE A 108 7.97 -1.13 5.97
N TYR A 109 8.05 -0.35 7.05
CA TYR A 109 7.38 -0.69 8.31
C TYR A 109 5.87 -0.85 8.12
N GLY A 110 5.21 0.05 7.40
CA GLY A 110 3.77 -0.02 7.14
C GLY A 110 3.37 -1.31 6.40
N VAL A 111 4.12 -1.68 5.37
CA VAL A 111 3.90 -2.92 4.60
C VAL A 111 4.12 -4.16 5.48
N PHE A 112 5.21 -4.20 6.26
CA PHE A 112 5.48 -5.31 7.17
C PHE A 112 4.46 -5.39 8.30
N ARG A 113 3.99 -4.25 8.83
CA ARG A 113 2.94 -4.21 9.84
C ARG A 113 1.62 -4.75 9.29
N TYR A 114 1.29 -4.40 8.06
CA TYR A 114 0.13 -4.99 7.38
C TYR A 114 0.25 -6.51 7.26
N LEU A 115 1.39 -7.02 6.77
CA LEU A 115 1.64 -8.46 6.69
C LEU A 115 1.54 -9.12 8.08
N TYR A 116 2.12 -8.52 9.12
CA TYR A 116 2.02 -9.02 10.49
C TYR A 116 0.56 -9.14 10.96
N LEU A 117 -0.27 -8.15 10.68
CA LEU A 117 -1.69 -8.17 11.07
C LEU A 117 -2.47 -9.27 10.34
N VAL A 118 -2.16 -9.51 9.06
CA VAL A 118 -2.80 -10.55 8.25
C VAL A 118 -2.37 -11.95 8.67
N TYR A 119 -1.06 -12.18 8.84
CA TYR A 119 -0.52 -13.52 9.07
C TYR A 119 -0.55 -13.92 10.55
N ILE A 120 -0.15 -13.02 11.46
CA ILE A 120 0.01 -13.34 12.88
C ILE A 120 -1.27 -13.05 13.65
N LYS A 121 -1.91 -11.90 13.41
CA LYS A 121 -3.16 -11.55 14.11
C LYS A 121 -4.40 -12.15 13.43
N GLN A 122 -4.26 -12.78 12.26
CA GLN A 122 -5.35 -13.34 11.46
C GLN A 122 -6.48 -12.33 11.18
N LYS A 123 -6.14 -11.03 11.18
CA LYS A 123 -7.08 -9.95 10.87
C LYS A 123 -6.89 -9.63 9.39
N GLY A 124 -7.90 -9.87 8.57
CA GLY A 124 -7.82 -9.56 7.13
C GLY A 124 -9.16 -9.34 6.43
N GLY A 125 -10.29 -9.56 7.11
CA GLY A 125 -11.62 -9.45 6.50
C GLY A 125 -11.99 -8.02 6.08
N ASP A 126 -11.59 -7.03 6.89
CA ASP A 126 -11.74 -5.61 6.58
C ASP A 126 -10.37 -4.92 6.78
N PRO A 127 -9.54 -4.83 5.72
CA PRO A 127 -8.18 -4.28 5.84
C PRO A 127 -8.20 -2.83 6.33
N THR A 128 -9.18 -2.03 5.91
CA THR A 128 -9.29 -0.62 6.30
C THR A 128 -9.58 -0.50 7.80
N LYS A 129 -10.59 -1.21 8.32
CA LYS A 129 -10.89 -1.17 9.76
C LYS A 129 -9.76 -1.74 10.60
N MET A 130 -9.09 -2.77 10.10
CA MET A 130 -7.94 -3.37 10.78
C MET A 130 -6.79 -2.37 10.92
N MET A 131 -6.44 -1.66 9.85
CA MET A 131 -5.35 -0.67 9.83
C MET A 131 -5.66 0.50 10.76
N ILE A 132 -6.90 1.02 10.76
CA ILE A 132 -7.33 2.13 11.62
C ILE A 132 -7.30 1.73 13.10
N ARG A 133 -7.69 0.48 13.43
CA ARG A 133 -7.70 0.00 14.82
C ARG A 133 -6.30 -0.33 15.35
N ASP A 134 -5.33 -0.56 14.48
CA ASP A 134 -3.97 -0.86 14.90
C ASP A 134 -3.21 0.43 15.24
N LYS A 135 -2.96 0.63 16.54
CA LYS A 135 -2.26 1.83 17.04
C LYS A 135 -0.90 2.02 16.38
N ALA A 136 -0.13 0.94 16.20
CA ALA A 136 1.21 1.02 15.62
C ALA A 136 1.16 1.44 14.14
N PHE A 137 0.20 0.91 13.38
CA PHE A 137 -0.03 1.32 12.00
C PHE A 137 -0.43 2.80 11.90
N MET A 138 -1.35 3.27 12.75
CA MET A 138 -1.78 4.68 12.80
C MET A 138 -0.64 5.62 13.21
N ILE A 139 0.13 5.26 14.24
CA ILE A 139 1.30 6.04 14.67
C ILE A 139 2.31 6.15 13.52
N ASN A 140 2.61 5.04 12.83
CA ASN A 140 3.49 5.07 11.67
C ASN A 140 2.97 5.98 10.55
N GLY A 141 1.66 5.94 10.27
CA GLY A 141 1.03 6.83 9.30
C GLY A 141 1.13 8.31 9.67
N LEU A 142 0.99 8.63 10.96
CA LEU A 142 1.17 9.99 11.48
C LEU A 142 2.63 10.46 11.37
N ILE A 143 3.59 9.61 11.75
CA ILE A 143 5.02 9.90 11.61
C ILE A 143 5.36 10.11 10.13
N TYR A 144 4.87 9.25 9.25
CA TYR A 144 5.05 9.40 7.80
C TYR A 144 4.53 10.74 7.28
N ALA A 145 3.28 11.10 7.63
CA ALA A 145 2.70 12.37 7.21
C ALA A 145 3.49 13.57 7.74
N ALA A 146 3.91 13.52 9.02
CA ALA A 146 4.74 14.55 9.62
C ALA A 146 6.10 14.68 8.93
N THR A 147 6.76 13.56 8.61
CA THR A 147 8.04 13.55 7.89
C THR A 147 7.90 14.14 6.49
N VAL A 148 6.86 13.77 5.73
CA VAL A 148 6.60 14.35 4.39
C VAL A 148 6.37 15.86 4.49
N ILE A 149 5.50 16.31 5.40
CA ILE A 149 5.22 17.74 5.60
C ILE A 149 6.49 18.50 5.98
N MET A 150 7.29 17.95 6.89
CA MET A 150 8.56 18.55 7.31
C MET A 150 9.53 18.70 6.13
N ILE A 151 9.70 17.67 5.31
CA ILE A 151 10.56 17.71 4.12
C ILE A 151 10.08 18.77 3.12
N LEU A 152 8.77 18.85 2.87
CA LEU A 152 8.19 19.82 1.95
C LEU A 152 8.35 21.27 2.43
N ILE A 153 8.19 21.51 3.74
CA ILE A 153 8.42 22.83 4.34
C ILE A 153 9.90 23.22 4.22
N LEU A 154 10.82 22.30 4.55
CA LEU A 154 12.25 22.54 4.46
C LEU A 154 12.71 22.83 3.03
N SER A 155 12.13 22.14 2.04
CA SER A 155 12.40 22.40 0.62
C SER A 155 11.95 23.80 0.19
N LYS A 156 10.74 24.22 0.59
CA LYS A 156 10.21 25.54 0.25
C LYS A 156 11.01 26.69 0.88
N SER A 157 11.64 26.46 2.03
CA SER A 157 12.55 27.43 2.65
C SER A 157 13.91 27.54 1.94
N TYR A 158 14.25 26.61 1.05
CA TYR A 158 15.53 26.56 0.33
C TYR A 158 15.46 27.11 -1.10
N THR A 159 14.27 27.46 -1.59
CA THR A 159 14.10 28.18 -2.86
C THR A 159 14.21 29.70 -2.61
N PRO A 160 15.29 30.37 -3.05
CA PRO A 160 15.43 31.83 -2.96
C PRO A 160 14.46 32.59 -3.87
#